data_AF-A0A964PV50-F1
#
_entry.id   AF-A0A964PV50-F1
#
_cell.length_a   1.000
_cell.length_b   1.000
_cell.length_c   1.000
_cell.angle_alpha   90.00
_cell.angle_beta   90.00
_cell.angle_gamma   90.00
#
_symmetry.space_group_name_H-M   'P 1'
#
loop_
_entity.id
_entity.type
_entity.pdbx_description
1 polymer ?
#
loop_
_entity_poly.entity_id
_entity_poly.type
_entity_poly.pdbx_seq_one_letter_code
_entity_poly.pdbx_strand_id
1 'polypeptide(L)'
;MNTLGLTTLVVALAVAQPVVAQSGGWSANAVPTDTLAAPAPFGPGEHLVYGVKVGWFNVGSGALTLEGLEWVRGNPTYRAVMRISGRMTFFKIDDVYTTWFDQHTLQSWRFIRSYGGTYTSGRHYEFYPERDLWDREDNDEFGPMTTDSPLDDISFVYFLRTLPLEVGDTYTFNRYFKEEGNPVVVRVLRKDRRKTDAGEFNTIVVSPNFQSEGLFAEGGNAELHFSDDERRLLVYMKVDIPRVPGSLTLHLRSIQEGFPVNPESRAQVLRAREARRWNERRLRGENPGAARARGTAAERALRPVSPAAG
;
A
#
# COMPACT_ATOMS: atom_id res chain seq x y z
N MET A 1 -46.06 -42.83 -39.08
CA MET A 1 -44.68 -42.76 -39.59
C MET A 1 -44.17 -41.34 -39.35
N ASN A 2 -42.95 -41.25 -38.82
CA ASN A 2 -42.36 -40.09 -38.14
C ASN A 2 -42.28 -38.80 -38.96
N THR A 3 -42.56 -37.67 -38.32
CA THR A 3 -42.04 -36.34 -38.72
C THR A 3 -41.31 -35.73 -37.53
N LEU A 4 -39.99 -35.60 -37.69
CA LEU A 4 -39.02 -34.96 -36.79
C LEU A 4 -39.26 -33.44 -36.75
N GLY A 5 -39.42 -32.88 -35.55
CA GLY A 5 -39.27 -31.44 -35.30
C GLY A 5 -37.90 -31.17 -34.68
N LEU A 6 -36.99 -30.55 -35.44
CA LEU A 6 -35.74 -30.01 -34.91
C LEU A 6 -36.07 -28.74 -34.12
N THR A 7 -35.87 -28.77 -32.80
CA THR A 7 -35.76 -27.57 -31.98
C THR A 7 -34.30 -27.13 -31.93
N THR A 8 -33.97 -26.08 -32.68
CA THR A 8 -32.66 -25.43 -32.65
C THR A 8 -32.49 -24.69 -31.32
N LEU A 9 -31.73 -25.27 -30.40
CA LEU A 9 -31.33 -24.60 -29.17
C LEU A 9 -30.23 -23.58 -29.51
N VAL A 10 -30.59 -22.29 -29.59
CA VAL A 10 -29.62 -21.20 -29.72
C VAL A 10 -28.94 -21.03 -28.36
N VAL A 11 -27.75 -21.61 -28.20
CA VAL A 11 -26.87 -21.33 -27.06
C VAL A 11 -26.29 -19.94 -27.29
N ALA A 12 -26.87 -18.93 -26.64
CA ALA A 12 -26.26 -17.61 -26.54
C ALA A 12 -24.99 -17.72 -25.69
N LEU A 13 -23.83 -17.79 -26.33
CA LEU A 13 -22.55 -17.54 -25.65
C LEU A 13 -22.56 -16.09 -25.15
N ALA A 14 -22.83 -15.90 -23.87
CA ALA A 14 -22.55 -14.65 -23.18
C ALA A 14 -21.02 -14.47 -23.15
N VAL A 15 -20.48 -13.78 -24.14
CA VAL A 15 -19.10 -13.33 -24.13
C VAL A 15 -19.00 -12.28 -23.02
N ALA A 16 -18.45 -12.67 -21.88
CA ALA A 16 -18.14 -11.75 -20.79
C ALA A 16 -17.12 -10.73 -21.30
N GLN A 17 -17.61 -9.55 -21.70
CA GLN A 17 -16.76 -8.41 -22.00
C GLN A 17 -16.05 -7.98 -20.72
N PRO A 18 -14.76 -7.64 -20.75
CA PRO A 18 -14.12 -7.03 -19.59
C PRO A 18 -14.84 -5.72 -19.29
N VAL A 19 -15.32 -5.58 -18.05
CA VAL A 19 -15.76 -4.28 -17.54
C VAL A 19 -14.52 -3.41 -17.51
N VAL A 20 -14.34 -2.60 -18.55
CA VAL A 20 -13.48 -1.42 -18.48
C VAL A 20 -14.13 -0.55 -17.41
N ALA A 21 -13.51 -0.49 -16.23
CA ALA A 21 -13.88 0.48 -15.22
C ALA A 21 -13.89 1.85 -15.91
N GLN A 22 -15.07 2.46 -16.04
CA GLN A 22 -15.18 3.80 -16.57
C GLN A 22 -14.31 4.68 -15.68
N SER A 23 -13.27 5.29 -16.24
CA SER A 23 -12.36 6.20 -15.53
C SER A 23 -13.03 7.56 -15.20
N GLY A 24 -14.35 7.59 -15.05
CA GLY A 24 -15.13 8.77 -14.73
C GLY A 24 -15.47 8.83 -13.24
N GLY A 25 -14.96 9.85 -12.53
CA GLY A 25 -15.62 10.32 -11.30
C GLY A 25 -14.71 10.93 -10.23
N TRP A 26 -13.44 10.52 -10.14
CA TRP A 26 -12.57 10.98 -9.05
C TRP A 26 -12.02 12.38 -9.36
N SER A 27 -12.56 13.38 -8.69
CA SER A 27 -11.99 14.73 -8.62
C SER A 27 -11.69 15.06 -7.16
N ALA A 28 -10.69 15.93 -6.93
CA ALA A 28 -10.37 16.39 -5.58
C ALA A 28 -11.60 16.96 -4.84
N ASN A 29 -12.53 17.58 -5.57
CA ASN A 29 -13.75 18.16 -5.01
C ASN A 29 -14.80 17.10 -4.60
N ALA A 30 -14.66 15.86 -5.05
CA ALA A 30 -15.59 14.77 -4.73
C ALA A 30 -15.18 13.96 -3.49
N VAL A 31 -13.94 14.13 -3.01
CA VAL A 31 -13.44 13.44 -1.82
C VAL A 31 -13.56 14.39 -0.62
N PRO A 32 -14.30 14.03 0.45
CA PRO A 32 -14.41 14.88 1.61
C PRO A 32 -13.07 15.02 2.31
N THR A 33 -12.77 16.21 2.81
CA THR A 33 -11.60 16.43 3.68
C THR A 33 -11.99 16.25 5.13
N ASP A 34 -11.16 15.55 5.91
CA ASP A 34 -11.31 15.40 7.35
C ASP A 34 -9.94 15.60 8.03
N THR A 35 -9.81 16.63 8.86
CA THR A 35 -8.57 16.92 9.59
C THR A 35 -8.28 15.93 10.71
N LEU A 36 -9.30 15.19 11.17
CA LEU A 36 -9.17 14.15 12.18
C LEU A 36 -8.74 12.82 11.57
N ALA A 37 -8.91 12.62 10.26
CA ALA A 37 -8.47 11.39 9.59
C ALA A 37 -6.96 11.18 9.76
N ALA A 38 -6.53 9.92 9.72
CA ALA A 38 -5.11 9.58 9.84
C ALA A 38 -4.29 10.31 8.75
N PRO A 39 -3.12 10.89 9.10
CA PRO A 39 -2.20 11.39 8.10
C PRO A 39 -1.68 10.24 7.22
N ALA A 40 -2.25 10.14 6.02
CA ALA A 40 -2.03 9.05 5.07
C ALA A 40 -1.70 9.61 3.68
N PRO A 41 -0.59 9.19 3.03
CA PRO A 41 -0.16 9.76 1.74
C PRO A 41 -1.02 9.31 0.54
N PHE A 42 -2.11 8.60 0.80
CA PHE A 42 -3.04 8.00 -0.15
C PHE A 42 -4.48 8.44 0.15
N GLY A 43 -5.40 8.15 -0.76
CA GLY A 43 -6.82 8.33 -0.54
C GLY A 43 -7.66 7.86 -1.74
N PRO A 44 -8.98 8.13 -1.73
CA PRO A 44 -9.91 7.68 -2.77
C PRO A 44 -9.48 8.05 -4.18
N GLY A 45 -9.71 7.12 -5.11
CA GLY A 45 -9.32 7.23 -6.51
C GLY A 45 -7.89 6.77 -6.83
N GLU A 46 -7.10 6.35 -5.84
CA GLU A 46 -5.78 5.77 -6.11
C GLU A 46 -5.93 4.45 -6.86
N HIS A 47 -5.25 4.32 -8.00
CA HIS A 47 -5.26 3.09 -8.80
C HIS A 47 -3.86 2.80 -9.35
N LEU A 48 -3.25 1.75 -8.83
CA LEU A 48 -1.90 1.31 -9.18
C LEU A 48 -1.99 -0.02 -9.94
N VAL A 49 -1.58 -0.05 -11.19
CA VAL A 49 -1.61 -1.25 -12.04
C VAL A 49 -0.22 -1.85 -12.13
N TYR A 50 -0.11 -3.17 -12.08
CA TYR A 50 1.15 -3.90 -12.05
C TYR A 50 1.22 -4.97 -13.14
N GLY A 51 2.42 -5.17 -13.69
CA GLY A 51 2.79 -6.39 -14.40
C GLY A 51 3.26 -7.45 -13.41
N VAL A 52 2.69 -8.65 -13.49
CA VAL A 52 3.04 -9.78 -12.62
C VAL A 52 4.02 -10.70 -13.34
N LYS A 53 5.15 -10.98 -12.71
CA LYS A 53 6.16 -11.92 -13.23
C LYS A 53 6.48 -13.00 -12.21
N VAL A 54 6.77 -14.21 -12.71
CA VAL A 54 7.42 -15.27 -11.94
C VAL A 54 8.81 -15.49 -12.53
N GLY A 55 9.84 -15.18 -11.75
CA GLY A 55 11.19 -15.03 -12.28
C GLY A 55 11.21 -13.95 -13.37
N TRP A 56 11.62 -14.31 -14.58
CA TRP A 56 11.63 -13.42 -15.76
C TRP A 56 10.39 -13.52 -16.65
N PHE A 57 9.48 -14.47 -16.39
CA PHE A 57 8.30 -14.70 -17.23
C PHE A 57 7.15 -13.78 -16.82
N ASN A 58 6.55 -13.07 -17.78
CA ASN A 58 5.30 -12.37 -17.57
C ASN A 58 4.17 -13.40 -17.45
N VAL A 59 3.51 -13.42 -16.29
CA VAL A 59 2.43 -14.38 -16.02
C VAL A 59 1.08 -13.72 -15.88
N GLY A 60 1.02 -12.38 -15.73
CA GLY A 60 -0.27 -11.70 -15.61
C GLY A 60 -0.19 -10.23 -15.21
N SER A 61 -1.24 -9.78 -14.54
CA SER A 61 -1.44 -8.39 -14.12
C SER A 61 -2.05 -8.32 -12.74
N GLY A 62 -1.74 -7.23 -12.02
CA GLY A 62 -2.37 -6.93 -10.74
C GLY A 62 -2.82 -5.48 -10.70
N ALA A 63 -3.72 -5.15 -9.78
CA ALA A 63 -4.11 -3.79 -9.49
C ALA A 63 -4.32 -3.63 -7.98
N LEU A 64 -3.87 -2.51 -7.42
CA LEU A 64 -4.19 -2.06 -6.07
C LEU A 64 -4.96 -0.76 -6.21
N THR A 65 -6.22 -0.77 -5.76
CA THR A 65 -7.13 0.36 -5.90
C THR A 65 -7.63 0.77 -4.53
N LEU A 66 -7.56 2.06 -4.20
CA LEU A 66 -8.31 2.63 -3.09
C LEU A 66 -9.56 3.26 -3.70
N GLU A 67 -10.64 2.50 -3.68
CA GLU A 67 -11.84 2.89 -4.40
C GLU A 67 -12.49 4.10 -3.75
N GLY A 68 -12.81 4.07 -2.47
CA GLY A 68 -13.59 5.15 -1.87
C GLY A 68 -13.74 5.05 -0.36
N LEU A 69 -14.67 5.84 0.16
CA LEU A 69 -15.12 5.77 1.54
C LEU A 69 -16.45 5.01 1.62
N GLU A 70 -16.52 4.07 2.54
CA GLU A 70 -17.73 3.32 2.88
C GLU A 70 -17.92 3.26 4.39
N TRP A 71 -19.17 3.13 4.83
CA TRP A 71 -19.48 3.01 6.25
C TRP A 71 -19.58 1.54 6.63
N VAL A 72 -18.78 1.12 7.62
CA VAL A 72 -18.89 -0.21 8.23
C VAL A 72 -19.28 -0.03 9.69
N ARG A 73 -20.48 -0.49 10.04
CA ARG A 73 -21.03 -0.41 11.42
C ARG A 73 -20.96 0.99 12.04
N GLY A 74 -21.19 2.03 11.24
CA GLY A 74 -21.15 3.42 11.70
C GLY A 74 -19.76 4.05 11.75
N ASN A 75 -18.72 3.37 11.24
CA ASN A 75 -17.37 3.91 11.12
C ASN A 75 -17.04 4.20 9.65
N PRO A 76 -16.48 5.39 9.33
CA PRO A 76 -16.02 5.68 7.98
C PRO A 76 -14.71 4.93 7.69
N THR A 77 -14.73 4.14 6.62
CA THR A 77 -13.62 3.27 6.22
C THR A 77 -13.22 3.54 4.79
N TYR A 78 -11.94 3.39 4.49
CA TYR A 78 -11.47 3.21 3.12
C TYR A 78 -11.83 1.81 2.64
N ARG A 79 -12.43 1.69 1.45
CA ARG A 79 -12.52 0.42 0.71
C ARG A 79 -11.36 0.32 -0.27
N ALA A 80 -10.46 -0.64 -0.06
CA ALA A 80 -9.39 -0.94 -1.00
C ALA A 80 -9.51 -2.36 -1.56
N VAL A 81 -9.20 -2.49 -2.86
CA VAL A 81 -9.26 -3.74 -3.60
C VAL A 81 -7.90 -4.02 -4.23
N MET A 82 -7.33 -5.18 -3.93
CA MET A 82 -6.19 -5.73 -4.65
C MET A 82 -6.65 -6.92 -5.49
N ARG A 83 -6.44 -6.86 -6.80
CA ARG A 83 -6.67 -7.98 -7.72
C ARG A 83 -5.35 -8.46 -8.28
N ILE A 84 -5.12 -9.77 -8.31
CA ILE A 84 -3.96 -10.40 -8.96
C ILE A 84 -4.50 -11.48 -9.88
N SER A 85 -4.21 -11.36 -11.17
CA SER A 85 -4.61 -12.32 -12.19
C SER A 85 -3.40 -12.81 -12.96
N GLY A 86 -3.34 -14.10 -13.27
CA GLY A 86 -2.27 -14.66 -14.06
C GLY A 86 -2.52 -16.08 -14.52
N ARG A 87 -1.82 -16.50 -15.56
CA ARG A 87 -1.88 -17.85 -16.11
C ARG A 87 -0.51 -18.31 -16.59
N MET A 88 -0.16 -19.52 -16.23
CA MET A 88 1.00 -20.28 -16.71
C MET A 88 0.56 -21.72 -17.00
N THR A 89 1.39 -22.52 -17.68
CA THR A 89 1.03 -23.86 -18.20
C THR A 89 0.35 -24.78 -17.18
N PHE A 90 0.70 -24.69 -15.90
CA PHE A 90 0.16 -25.54 -14.83
C PHE A 90 -0.58 -24.78 -13.72
N PHE A 91 -0.79 -23.46 -13.86
CA PHE A 91 -1.36 -22.64 -12.79
C PHE A 91 -2.14 -21.44 -13.33
N LYS A 92 -3.31 -21.19 -12.74
CA LYS A 92 -4.12 -19.97 -12.96
C LYS A 92 -4.37 -19.33 -11.60
N ILE A 93 -4.07 -18.05 -11.49
CA ILE A 93 -4.39 -17.20 -10.34
C ILE A 93 -5.44 -16.19 -10.77
N ASP A 94 -6.45 -16.00 -9.94
CA ASP A 94 -7.40 -14.90 -10.04
C ASP A 94 -7.87 -14.53 -8.64
N ASP A 95 -6.96 -13.96 -7.85
CA ASP A 95 -7.18 -13.62 -6.46
C ASP A 95 -7.68 -12.18 -6.35
N VAL A 96 -8.70 -11.98 -5.51
CA VAL A 96 -9.23 -10.66 -5.16
C VAL A 96 -9.22 -10.52 -3.65
N TYR A 97 -8.60 -9.46 -3.15
CA TYR A 97 -8.58 -9.07 -1.76
C TYR A 97 -9.32 -7.75 -1.65
N THR A 98 -10.29 -7.67 -0.75
CA THR A 98 -11.00 -6.43 -0.42
C THR A 98 -10.87 -6.18 1.06
N THR A 99 -10.43 -4.99 1.43
CA THR A 99 -10.32 -4.55 2.82
C THR A 99 -11.14 -3.29 3.02
N TRP A 100 -11.75 -3.20 4.20
CA TRP A 100 -12.31 -1.97 4.74
C TRP A 100 -11.53 -1.62 5.99
N PHE A 101 -10.76 -0.53 5.93
CA PHE A 101 -9.95 -0.08 7.05
C PHE A 101 -10.27 1.36 7.42
N ASP A 102 -10.24 1.63 8.72
CA ASP A 102 -10.70 2.86 9.34
C ASP A 102 -9.95 4.09 8.80
N GLN A 103 -10.66 5.19 8.52
CA GLN A 103 -10.00 6.38 8.00
C GLN A 103 -9.18 7.14 9.07
N HIS A 104 -9.47 6.95 10.35
CA HIS A 104 -8.87 7.65 11.49
C HIS A 104 -7.76 6.83 12.16
N THR A 105 -7.94 5.51 12.29
CA THR A 105 -6.97 4.62 12.99
C THR A 105 -6.25 3.64 12.07
N LEU A 106 -6.70 3.53 10.81
CA LEU A 106 -6.23 2.58 9.80
C LEU A 106 -6.43 1.10 10.14
N GLN A 107 -7.17 0.77 11.21
CA GLN A 107 -7.45 -0.61 11.58
C GLN A 107 -8.48 -1.24 10.66
N SER A 108 -8.37 -2.54 10.41
CA SER A 108 -9.33 -3.28 9.60
C SER A 108 -10.65 -3.48 10.34
N TRP A 109 -11.76 -3.23 9.64
CA TRP A 109 -13.12 -3.56 10.08
C TRP A 109 -13.67 -4.79 9.36
N ARG A 110 -13.21 -5.03 8.13
CA ARG A 110 -13.63 -6.17 7.29
C ARG A 110 -12.53 -6.52 6.29
N PHE A 111 -12.34 -7.81 6.06
CA PHE A 111 -11.41 -8.32 5.05
C PHE A 111 -12.00 -9.54 4.33
N ILE A 112 -12.11 -9.44 3.01
CA ILE A 112 -12.63 -10.50 2.16
C ILE A 112 -11.55 -10.90 1.16
N ARG A 113 -11.26 -12.20 1.08
CA ARG A 113 -10.39 -12.78 0.07
C ARG A 113 -11.16 -13.80 -0.75
N SER A 114 -11.23 -13.61 -2.06
CA SER A 114 -11.80 -14.55 -3.02
C SER A 114 -10.69 -15.15 -3.87
N TYR A 115 -10.61 -16.47 -3.91
CA TYR A 115 -9.67 -17.21 -4.77
C TYR A 115 -10.41 -17.71 -6.01
N GLY A 116 -9.94 -17.33 -7.19
CA GLY A 116 -10.40 -17.86 -8.47
C GLY A 116 -9.30 -18.63 -9.21
N GLY A 117 -9.64 -19.73 -9.87
CA GLY A 117 -8.66 -20.53 -10.63
C GLY A 117 -8.86 -22.03 -10.51
N THR A 118 -7.77 -22.76 -10.26
CA THR A 118 -7.79 -24.23 -10.08
C THR A 118 -8.33 -24.64 -8.69
N TYR A 119 -8.38 -23.71 -7.74
CA TYR A 119 -8.92 -23.89 -6.40
C TYR A 119 -9.94 -22.76 -6.13
N THR A 120 -11.07 -23.11 -5.51
CA THR A 120 -12.11 -22.15 -5.12
C THR A 120 -12.29 -22.22 -3.61
N SER A 121 -11.84 -21.19 -2.91
CA SER A 121 -12.23 -20.92 -1.53
C SER A 121 -12.43 -19.41 -1.39
N GLY A 122 -13.14 -19.00 -0.35
CA GLY A 122 -13.20 -17.61 0.09
C GLY A 122 -12.75 -17.53 1.54
N ARG A 123 -12.35 -16.34 1.98
CA ARG A 123 -12.26 -16.00 3.39
C ARG A 123 -12.99 -14.69 3.60
N HIS A 124 -13.85 -14.61 4.60
CA HIS A 124 -14.56 -13.40 4.96
C HIS A 124 -14.40 -13.18 6.44
N TYR A 125 -13.56 -12.21 6.81
CA TYR A 125 -13.38 -11.79 8.20
C TYR A 125 -14.12 -10.48 8.48
N GLU A 126 -14.90 -10.49 9.54
CA GLU A 126 -15.42 -9.30 10.22
C GLU A 126 -14.63 -9.09 11.50
N PHE A 127 -14.18 -7.85 11.74
CA PHE A 127 -13.48 -7.49 12.96
C PHE A 127 -14.37 -6.60 13.82
N TYR A 128 -14.47 -6.92 15.11
CA TYR A 128 -15.19 -6.14 16.11
C TYR A 128 -14.20 -5.68 17.19
N PRO A 129 -13.32 -4.70 16.87
CA PRO A 129 -12.35 -4.16 17.83
C PRO A 129 -12.98 -3.72 19.16
N GLU A 130 -14.20 -3.21 19.11
CA GLU A 130 -14.95 -2.76 20.28
C GLU A 130 -15.43 -3.89 21.20
N ARG A 131 -15.30 -5.15 20.76
CA ARG A 131 -15.65 -6.36 21.52
C ARG A 131 -14.46 -7.31 21.68
N ASP A 132 -13.29 -6.95 21.15
CA ASP A 132 -12.13 -7.84 21.04
C ASP A 132 -12.46 -9.19 20.35
N LEU A 133 -13.28 -9.17 19.28
CA LEU A 133 -13.74 -10.38 18.59
C LEU A 133 -13.59 -10.29 17.06
N TRP A 134 -13.24 -11.40 16.43
CA TRP A 134 -13.36 -11.58 14.99
C TRP A 134 -14.37 -12.69 14.68
N ASP A 135 -15.00 -12.58 13.52
CA ASP A 135 -15.93 -13.56 12.98
C ASP A 135 -15.51 -13.88 11.53
N ARG A 136 -15.52 -15.16 11.19
CA ARG A 136 -15.18 -15.69 9.86
C ARG A 136 -16.44 -16.28 9.24
N GLU A 137 -17.19 -15.41 8.55
CA GLU A 137 -18.51 -15.72 8.01
C GLU A 137 -18.51 -16.86 6.96
N ASP A 138 -17.37 -17.16 6.33
CA ASP A 138 -17.28 -18.24 5.34
C ASP A 138 -17.37 -19.65 5.93
N ASN A 139 -17.18 -19.79 7.25
CA ASN A 139 -17.23 -21.10 7.89
C ASN A 139 -17.69 -21.11 9.37
N ASP A 140 -18.35 -20.05 9.81
CA ASP A 140 -18.92 -19.92 11.15
C ASP A 140 -17.89 -20.04 12.30
N GLU A 141 -16.61 -19.74 12.02
CA GLU A 141 -15.58 -19.63 13.07
C GLU A 141 -15.55 -18.22 13.65
N PHE A 142 -15.41 -18.10 14.96
CA PHE A 142 -15.20 -16.83 15.64
C PHE A 142 -14.18 -17.01 16.75
N GLY A 143 -13.53 -15.91 17.16
CA GLY A 143 -12.52 -15.97 18.19
C GLY A 143 -12.14 -14.61 18.75
N PRO A 144 -11.33 -14.58 19.82
CA PRO A 144 -10.81 -13.34 20.35
C PRO A 144 -9.85 -12.69 19.36
N MET A 145 -9.86 -11.37 19.31
CA MET A 145 -8.82 -10.59 18.64
C MET A 145 -7.57 -10.50 19.51
N THR A 146 -6.44 -10.34 18.85
CA THR A 146 -5.12 -10.23 19.49
C THR A 146 -4.72 -8.78 19.77
N THR A 147 -5.48 -7.84 19.20
CA THR A 147 -5.30 -6.39 19.33
C THR A 147 -6.64 -5.70 19.07
N ASP A 148 -6.84 -4.54 19.69
CA ASP A 148 -7.93 -3.60 19.42
C ASP A 148 -7.73 -2.77 18.13
N SER A 149 -6.63 -2.99 17.41
CA SER A 149 -6.32 -2.24 16.20
C SER A 149 -5.73 -3.15 15.10
N PRO A 150 -6.51 -4.14 14.64
CA PRO A 150 -6.06 -5.17 13.70
C PRO A 150 -5.72 -4.59 12.33
N LEU A 151 -4.86 -5.28 11.61
CA LEU A 151 -4.49 -5.02 10.22
C LEU A 151 -4.52 -6.36 9.47
N ASP A 152 -5.12 -6.34 8.28
CA ASP A 152 -5.10 -7.43 7.32
C ASP A 152 -3.97 -7.27 6.30
N ASP A 153 -3.86 -8.22 5.37
CA ASP A 153 -2.81 -8.26 4.35
C ASP A 153 -2.66 -6.94 3.58
N ILE A 154 -3.77 -6.28 3.23
CA ILE A 154 -3.78 -5.07 2.38
C ILE A 154 -3.74 -3.80 3.22
N SER A 155 -4.51 -3.73 4.31
CA SER A 155 -4.46 -2.56 5.19
C SER A 155 -3.09 -2.41 5.86
N PHE A 156 -2.36 -3.50 6.10
CA PHE A 156 -0.98 -3.45 6.59
C PHE A 156 -0.05 -2.76 5.59
N VAL A 157 -0.20 -3.02 4.29
CA VAL A 157 0.60 -2.35 3.24
C VAL A 157 0.31 -0.85 3.22
N TYR A 158 -0.95 -0.43 3.38
CA TYR A 158 -1.29 0.99 3.52
C TYR A 158 -0.74 1.61 4.80
N PHE A 159 -0.85 0.91 5.94
CA PHE A 159 -0.27 1.33 7.22
C PHE A 159 1.25 1.57 7.11
N LEU A 160 2.00 0.69 6.44
CA LEU A 160 3.44 0.88 6.23
C LEU A 160 3.79 2.19 5.52
N ARG A 161 2.90 2.70 4.65
CA ARG A 161 3.10 3.97 3.93
C ARG A 161 3.03 5.19 4.85
N THR A 162 2.46 5.07 6.04
CA THR A 162 2.38 6.17 7.02
C THR A 162 3.60 6.22 7.94
N LEU A 163 4.40 5.15 7.99
CA LEU A 163 5.57 5.08 8.87
C LEU A 163 6.72 5.99 8.41
N PRO A 164 7.55 6.49 9.34
CA PRO A 164 8.77 7.20 9.01
C PRO A 164 9.85 6.21 8.53
N LEU A 165 9.74 5.71 7.29
CA LEU A 165 10.67 4.71 6.75
C LEU A 165 12.11 5.26 6.59
N GLU A 166 12.97 5.12 7.60
CA GLU A 166 14.40 5.43 7.57
C GLU A 166 15.24 4.16 7.45
N VAL A 167 16.27 4.17 6.60
CA VAL A 167 17.12 3.00 6.39
C VAL A 167 17.83 2.61 7.67
N GLY A 168 17.74 1.33 8.05
CA GLY A 168 18.26 0.78 9.29
C GLY A 168 17.21 0.61 10.38
N ASP A 169 16.05 1.29 10.25
CA ASP A 169 14.97 1.15 11.24
C ASP A 169 14.41 -0.26 11.25
N THR A 170 14.00 -0.68 12.45
CA THR A 170 13.20 -1.88 12.67
C THR A 170 12.00 -1.53 13.53
N TYR A 171 10.82 -1.88 13.06
CA TYR A 171 9.55 -1.74 13.77
C TYR A 171 9.01 -3.11 14.13
N THR A 172 8.37 -3.23 15.29
CA THR A 172 7.72 -4.46 15.74
C THR A 172 6.27 -4.14 16.06
N PHE A 173 5.33 -4.86 15.43
CA PHE A 173 3.90 -4.65 15.60
C PHE A 173 3.20 -5.94 16.01
N ASN A 174 2.31 -5.85 16.99
CA ASN A 174 1.32 -6.90 17.32
C ASN A 174 -0.05 -6.48 16.79
N ARG A 175 -0.12 -6.15 15.50
CA ARG A 175 -1.34 -5.62 14.87
C ARG A 175 -1.88 -6.52 13.76
N TYR A 176 -1.21 -7.59 13.39
CA TYR A 176 -1.76 -8.48 12.37
C TYR A 176 -2.96 -9.25 12.93
N PHE A 177 -4.03 -9.37 12.15
CA PHE A 177 -5.30 -9.92 12.64
C PHE A 177 -5.23 -11.39 13.09
N LYS A 178 -4.23 -12.15 12.64
CA LYS A 178 -3.98 -13.53 13.09
C LYS A 178 -2.89 -13.56 14.13
N GLU A 179 -3.14 -14.21 15.26
CA GLU A 179 -2.19 -14.31 16.36
C GLU A 179 -0.84 -14.85 15.91
N GLU A 180 -0.88 -15.93 15.12
CA GLU A 180 0.31 -16.65 14.69
C GLU A 180 1.20 -15.82 13.76
N GLY A 181 0.69 -14.74 13.16
CA GLY A 181 1.50 -13.87 12.32
C GLY A 181 2.22 -12.78 13.09
N ASN A 182 1.96 -12.64 14.39
CA ASN A 182 2.58 -11.66 15.26
C ASN A 182 3.74 -12.26 16.08
N PRO A 183 4.71 -11.44 16.50
CA PRO A 183 4.91 -10.05 16.09
C PRO A 183 5.34 -9.93 14.62
N VAL A 184 4.81 -8.93 13.93
CA VAL A 184 5.31 -8.54 12.61
C VAL A 184 6.53 -7.66 12.77
N VAL A 185 7.67 -8.10 12.26
CA VAL A 185 8.94 -7.33 12.28
C VAL A 185 9.14 -6.70 10.91
N VAL A 186 9.17 -5.37 10.88
CA VAL A 186 9.32 -4.57 9.66
C VAL A 186 10.70 -3.92 9.66
N ARG A 187 11.52 -4.26 8.67
CA ARG A 187 12.87 -3.70 8.52
C ARG A 187 12.93 -2.77 7.31
N VAL A 188 13.50 -1.59 7.49
CA VAL A 188 13.76 -0.67 6.38
C VAL A 188 15.18 -0.91 5.90
N LEU A 189 15.31 -1.60 4.77
CA LEU A 189 16.57 -2.22 4.37
C LEU A 189 17.55 -1.25 3.73
N ARG A 190 17.09 -0.51 2.72
CA ARG A 190 17.94 0.32 1.85
C ARG A 190 17.11 1.29 1.04
N LYS A 191 17.81 2.18 0.32
CA LYS A 191 17.26 2.90 -0.82
C LYS A 191 17.81 2.31 -2.11
N ASP A 192 16.99 2.24 -3.14
CA ASP A 192 17.43 1.87 -4.48
C ASP A 192 16.69 2.68 -5.56
N ARG A 193 17.02 2.43 -6.82
CA ARG A 193 16.37 3.04 -7.99
C ARG A 193 15.68 1.95 -8.79
N ARG A 194 14.39 2.13 -9.07
CA ARG A 194 13.55 1.15 -9.76
C ARG A 194 13.02 1.73 -11.05
N LYS A 195 13.39 1.11 -12.17
CA LYS A 195 12.81 1.39 -13.48
C LYS A 195 11.64 0.44 -13.75
N THR A 196 10.50 1.02 -14.10
CA THR A 196 9.24 0.32 -14.36
C THR A 196 8.56 0.91 -15.59
N ASP A 197 7.45 0.33 -16.05
CA ASP A 197 6.71 0.89 -17.19
C ASP A 197 6.05 2.25 -16.82
N ALA A 198 5.80 2.49 -15.53
CA ALA A 198 5.29 3.76 -15.01
C ALA A 198 6.37 4.87 -14.89
N GLY A 199 7.64 4.55 -15.18
CA GLY A 199 8.77 5.47 -15.04
C GLY A 199 9.84 4.95 -14.08
N GLU A 200 10.74 5.85 -13.70
CA GLU A 200 11.87 5.55 -12.82
C GLU A 200 11.75 6.26 -11.47
N PHE A 201 11.91 5.50 -10.39
CA PHE A 201 11.63 5.96 -9.04
C PHE A 201 12.86 5.74 -8.16
N ASN A 202 13.15 6.70 -7.29
CA ASN A 202 13.91 6.41 -6.08
C ASN A 202 12.96 5.73 -5.09
N THR A 203 13.39 4.63 -4.50
CA THR A 203 12.55 3.78 -3.66
C THR A 203 13.21 3.51 -2.31
N ILE A 204 12.39 3.32 -1.28
CA ILE A 204 12.77 2.82 0.03
C ILE A 204 12.26 1.38 0.12
N VAL A 205 13.18 0.46 0.37
CA VAL A 205 12.90 -0.97 0.45
C VAL A 205 12.56 -1.34 1.88
N VAL A 206 11.37 -1.88 2.07
CA VAL A 206 10.83 -2.34 3.35
C VAL A 206 10.61 -3.84 3.27
N SER A 207 11.05 -4.57 4.27
CA SER A 207 10.82 -6.01 4.37
C SER A 207 10.02 -6.31 5.64
N PRO A 208 8.72 -6.63 5.51
CA PRO A 208 7.93 -7.14 6.61
C PRO A 208 8.14 -8.66 6.74
N ASN A 209 8.26 -9.13 7.97
CA ASN A 209 8.37 -10.55 8.30
C ASN A 209 7.26 -10.91 9.31
N PHE A 210 6.34 -11.78 8.89
CA PHE A 210 5.24 -12.28 9.69
C PHE A 210 5.59 -13.69 10.19
N GLN A 211 5.23 -14.03 11.42
CA GLN A 211 5.48 -15.37 11.99
C GLN A 211 4.52 -16.47 11.48
N SER A 212 3.73 -16.20 10.43
CA SER A 212 2.69 -17.09 9.91
C SER A 212 2.91 -17.47 8.45
N GLU A 213 2.01 -18.32 7.92
CA GLU A 213 1.80 -18.50 6.49
C GLU A 213 1.02 -17.32 5.86
N GLY A 214 1.15 -17.07 4.56
CA GLY A 214 0.53 -15.92 3.88
C GLY A 214 1.42 -15.25 2.81
N LEU A 215 0.98 -14.11 2.27
CA LEU A 215 1.73 -13.34 1.26
C LEU A 215 3.10 -12.86 1.78
N PHE A 216 3.21 -12.68 3.09
CA PHE A 216 4.39 -12.16 3.77
C PHE A 216 4.96 -13.14 4.81
N ALA A 217 4.74 -14.44 4.57
CA ALA A 217 5.12 -15.50 5.48
C ALA A 217 6.61 -15.57 5.81
N GLU A 218 6.93 -16.16 6.96
CA GLU A 218 8.29 -16.46 7.36
C GLU A 218 9.01 -17.30 6.27
N GLY A 219 10.19 -16.84 5.85
CA GLY A 219 10.98 -17.44 4.76
C GLY A 219 10.64 -16.97 3.34
N GLY A 220 9.59 -16.17 3.15
CA GLY A 220 9.21 -15.60 1.85
C GLY A 220 10.00 -14.35 1.41
N ASN A 221 10.90 -13.83 2.26
CA ASN A 221 11.75 -12.64 2.03
C ASN A 221 11.05 -11.54 1.22
N ALA A 222 9.88 -11.11 1.69
CA ALA A 222 9.12 -10.11 0.98
C ALA A 222 9.85 -8.76 1.00
N GLU A 223 9.86 -8.08 -0.14
CA GLU A 223 10.32 -6.70 -0.26
C GLU A 223 9.21 -5.84 -0.89
N LEU A 224 8.83 -4.78 -0.19
CA LEU A 224 7.94 -3.71 -0.64
C LEU A 224 8.80 -2.47 -0.94
N HIS A 225 8.72 -1.96 -2.16
CA HIS A 225 9.51 -0.83 -2.61
C HIS A 225 8.59 0.38 -2.73
N PHE A 226 8.61 1.25 -1.73
CA PHE A 226 7.81 2.46 -1.73
C PHE A 226 8.58 3.61 -2.38
N SER A 227 7.92 4.49 -3.15
CA SER A 227 8.56 5.69 -3.66
C SER A 227 9.13 6.53 -2.49
N ASP A 228 10.37 6.99 -2.64
CA ASP A 228 10.96 8.02 -1.78
C ASP A 228 10.44 9.38 -2.23
N ASP A 229 9.13 9.56 -2.11
CA ASP A 229 8.41 10.83 -2.26
C ASP A 229 7.24 10.91 -1.27
N GLU A 230 6.51 12.02 -1.27
CA GLU A 230 5.37 12.28 -0.39
C GLU A 230 4.16 11.38 -0.66
N ARG A 231 4.14 10.65 -1.78
CA ARG A 231 3.03 9.77 -2.18
C ARG A 231 3.21 8.34 -1.66
N ARG A 232 4.45 7.94 -1.36
CA ARG A 232 4.81 6.61 -0.84
C ARG A 232 4.17 5.47 -1.65
N LEU A 233 4.16 5.60 -2.97
CA LEU A 233 3.54 4.63 -3.89
C LEU A 233 4.25 3.29 -3.78
N LEU A 234 3.52 2.17 -3.78
CA LEU A 234 4.14 0.85 -3.92
C LEU A 234 4.59 0.69 -5.38
N VAL A 235 5.88 0.87 -5.65
CA VAL A 235 6.46 0.83 -7.00
C VAL A 235 6.77 -0.58 -7.45
N TYR A 236 7.19 -1.42 -6.50
CA TYR A 236 7.57 -2.79 -6.79
C TYR A 236 7.35 -3.66 -5.56
N MET A 237 6.95 -4.90 -5.79
CA MET A 237 6.87 -5.93 -4.74
C MET A 237 7.57 -7.18 -5.23
N LYS A 238 8.33 -7.81 -4.32
CA LYS A 238 8.95 -9.12 -4.53
C LYS A 238 8.58 -10.02 -3.37
N VAL A 239 8.19 -11.25 -3.69
CA VAL A 239 8.01 -12.32 -2.72
C VAL A 239 8.72 -13.55 -3.27
N ASP A 240 9.66 -14.12 -2.51
CA ASP A 240 10.31 -15.37 -2.88
C ASP A 240 9.30 -16.52 -2.77
N ILE A 241 9.32 -17.43 -3.74
CA ILE A 241 8.39 -18.56 -3.74
C ILE A 241 9.03 -19.68 -2.91
N PRO A 242 8.42 -20.10 -1.78
CA PRO A 242 8.98 -21.19 -1.00
C PRO A 242 9.13 -22.46 -1.86
N ARG A 243 10.27 -23.13 -1.71
CA ARG A 243 10.58 -24.42 -2.37
C ARG A 243 10.75 -24.38 -3.90
N VAL A 244 10.75 -23.21 -4.55
CA VAL A 244 11.00 -23.07 -6.01
C VAL A 244 12.04 -21.97 -6.26
N PRO A 245 13.03 -22.18 -7.15
CA PRO A 245 13.95 -21.10 -7.53
C PRO A 245 13.20 -20.02 -8.31
N GLY A 246 12.94 -18.89 -7.67
CA GLY A 246 12.27 -17.75 -8.27
C GLY A 246 11.56 -16.87 -7.27
N SER A 247 10.97 -15.79 -7.78
CA SER A 247 10.13 -14.88 -7.01
C SER A 247 8.93 -14.46 -7.83
N LEU A 248 7.81 -14.26 -7.15
CA LEU A 248 6.68 -13.51 -7.66
C LEU A 248 7.03 -12.02 -7.54
N THR A 249 6.90 -11.28 -8.63
CA THR A 249 7.19 -9.85 -8.64
C THR A 249 6.10 -9.05 -9.30
N LEU A 250 5.74 -7.92 -8.69
CA LEU A 250 4.80 -6.94 -9.23
C LEU A 250 5.59 -5.69 -9.59
N HIS A 251 5.51 -5.27 -10.85
CA HIS A 251 6.19 -4.09 -11.39
C HIS A 251 5.15 -3.05 -11.75
N LEU A 252 5.22 -1.85 -11.18
CA LEU A 252 4.26 -0.79 -11.45
C LEU A 252 4.24 -0.42 -12.95
N ARG A 253 3.04 -0.29 -13.50
CA ARG A 253 2.80 0.01 -14.92
C ARG A 253 2.11 1.33 -15.16
N SER A 254 1.12 1.64 -14.34
CA SER A 254 0.42 2.92 -14.41
C SER A 254 -0.03 3.36 -13.03
N ILE A 255 -0.17 4.69 -12.90
CA ILE A 255 -0.54 5.35 -11.67
C ILE A 255 -1.71 6.27 -11.98
N GLN A 256 -2.79 6.12 -11.22
CA GLN A 256 -3.72 7.19 -10.94
C GLN A 256 -3.57 7.53 -9.46
N GLU A 257 -3.28 8.80 -9.16
CA GLU A 257 -3.17 9.24 -7.77
C GLU A 257 -4.55 9.36 -7.12
N GLY A 258 -4.64 8.96 -5.86
CA GLY A 258 -5.78 9.25 -5.02
C GLY A 258 -5.67 10.60 -4.33
N PHE A 259 -6.79 11.04 -3.77
CA PHE A 259 -6.90 12.29 -3.04
C PHE A 259 -6.93 12.02 -1.53
N PRO A 260 -5.87 12.35 -0.77
CA PRO A 260 -5.87 12.15 0.68
C PRO A 260 -7.02 12.87 1.37
N VAL A 261 -7.69 12.16 2.28
CA VAL A 261 -8.79 12.72 3.11
C VAL A 261 -8.24 13.75 4.11
N ASN A 262 -7.10 13.45 4.74
CA ASN A 262 -6.44 14.43 5.59
C ASN A 262 -5.63 15.42 4.71
N PRO A 263 -5.94 16.73 4.75
CA PRO A 263 -5.29 17.72 3.89
C PRO A 263 -3.81 17.95 4.23
N GLU A 264 -3.36 17.59 5.44
CA GLU A 264 -1.97 17.73 5.84
C GLU A 264 -1.09 16.53 5.47
N SER A 265 -1.67 15.42 5.02
CA SER A 265 -0.96 14.14 4.87
C SER A 265 0.36 14.26 4.11
N ARG A 266 0.34 14.79 2.89
CA ARG A 266 1.55 14.93 2.06
C ARG A 266 2.53 15.95 2.65
N ALA A 267 2.02 17.04 3.22
CA ALA A 267 2.83 18.07 3.86
C ALA A 267 3.57 17.54 5.10
N GLN A 268 2.95 16.64 5.87
CA GLN A 268 3.59 16.00 7.02
C GLN A 268 4.72 15.06 6.57
N VAL A 269 4.52 14.27 5.51
CA VAL A 269 5.58 13.43 4.93
C VAL A 269 6.76 14.29 4.46
N LEU A 270 6.50 15.42 3.80
CA LEU A 270 7.55 16.36 3.36
C LEU A 270 8.31 16.96 4.56
N ARG A 271 7.60 17.46 5.58
CA ARG A 271 8.22 18.00 6.81
C ARG A 271 9.12 16.97 7.49
N ALA A 272 8.66 15.74 7.62
CA ALA A 272 9.47 14.65 8.17
C ALA A 272 10.71 14.37 7.31
N ARG A 273 10.61 14.45 5.97
CA ARG A 273 11.77 14.31 5.07
C ARG A 273 12.77 15.45 5.21
N GLU A 274 12.30 16.69 5.32
CA GLU A 274 13.15 17.86 5.48
C GLU A 274 13.90 17.87 6.80
N ALA A 275 13.21 17.55 7.91
CA ALA A 275 13.82 17.40 9.22
C ALA A 275 14.93 16.35 9.22
N ARG A 276 14.71 15.21 8.56
CA ARG A 276 15.72 14.15 8.38
C ARG A 276 16.93 14.63 7.59
N ARG A 277 16.71 15.23 6.41
CA ARG A 277 17.81 15.79 5.60
C ARG A 277 18.62 16.82 6.38
N TRP A 278 17.96 17.61 7.23
CA TRP A 278 18.63 18.57 8.09
C TRP A 278 19.49 17.88 9.16
N ASN A 279 18.96 16.86 9.84
CA ASN A 279 19.70 16.08 10.84
C ASN A 279 20.93 15.39 10.23
N GLU A 280 20.79 14.77 9.06
CA GLU A 280 21.90 14.10 8.36
C GLU A 280 23.02 15.08 7.99
N ARG A 281 22.67 16.25 7.43
CA ARG A 281 23.65 17.31 7.12
C ARG A 281 24.37 17.77 8.38
N ARG A 282 23.63 17.96 9.48
CA ARG A 282 24.21 18.34 10.79
C ARG A 282 25.21 17.29 11.27
N LEU A 283 24.87 16.00 11.17
CA LEU A 283 25.75 14.88 11.55
C LEU A 283 27.01 14.80 10.67
N ARG A 284 26.92 15.18 9.39
CA ARG A 284 28.08 15.30 8.48
C ARG A 284 28.91 16.58 8.68
N GLY A 285 28.56 17.44 9.65
CA GLY A 285 29.24 18.72 9.86
C GLY A 285 28.89 19.81 8.85
N GLU A 286 27.91 19.55 7.97
CA GLU A 286 27.42 20.48 6.96
C GLU A 286 26.40 21.42 7.64
N ASN A 287 26.86 22.43 8.40
CA ASN A 287 25.97 23.37 9.08
C ASN A 287 25.58 24.56 8.18
N PRO A 288 24.35 24.63 7.64
CA PRO A 288 23.91 25.75 6.79
C PRO A 288 23.80 27.08 7.56
N GLY A 289 23.60 27.07 8.88
CA GLY A 289 23.56 28.28 9.70
C GLY A 289 24.93 28.95 9.87
N ALA A 290 26.02 28.16 9.86
CA ALA A 290 27.39 28.67 9.99
C ALA A 290 27.90 29.37 8.72
N ALA A 291 27.34 29.06 7.55
CA ALA A 291 27.64 29.77 6.30
C ALA A 291 26.99 31.17 6.28
N ARG A 292 25.74 31.28 6.76
CA ARG A 292 25.04 32.58 6.87
C ARG A 292 25.68 33.53 7.88
N ALA A 293 26.12 33.00 9.04
CA ALA A 293 26.82 33.79 10.06
C ALA A 293 28.17 34.36 9.55
N ARG A 294 28.91 33.59 8.74
CA ARG A 294 30.17 34.04 8.09
C ARG A 294 29.92 35.12 7.04
N GLY A 295 28.84 35.01 6.26
CA GLY A 295 28.43 36.04 5.31
C GLY A 295 28.09 37.37 5.99
N THR A 296 27.24 37.33 7.03
CA THR A 296 26.83 38.54 7.76
C THR A 296 27.97 39.21 8.55
N ALA A 297 28.96 38.44 9.01
CA ALA A 297 30.14 38.99 9.69
C ALA A 297 31.08 39.70 8.72
N ALA A 298 31.29 39.14 7.52
CA ALA A 298 32.08 39.76 6.46
C ALA A 298 31.41 41.04 5.91
N GLU A 299 30.08 41.05 5.82
CA GLU A 299 29.30 42.21 5.34
C GLU A 299 29.21 43.35 6.39
N ARG A 300 29.31 43.03 7.69
CA ARG A 300 29.44 44.03 8.77
C ARG A 300 30.83 44.66 8.85
N ALA A 301 31.88 43.98 8.38
CA ALA A 301 33.26 44.46 8.42
C ALA A 301 33.61 45.44 7.29
N LEU A 302 32.73 45.63 6.30
CA LEU A 302 32.95 46.46 5.12
C LEU A 302 32.15 47.78 5.12
N ARG A 303 31.51 48.15 6.23
CA ARG A 303 30.86 49.47 6.32
C ARG A 303 31.92 50.56 6.52
N PRO A 304 32.07 51.52 5.60
CA PRO A 304 32.99 52.64 5.79
C PRO A 304 32.51 53.48 6.98
N VAL A 305 33.46 53.81 7.86
CA VAL A 305 33.25 54.75 8.97
C VAL A 305 32.96 56.12 8.37
N SER A 306 31.76 56.63 8.60
CA SER A 306 31.36 57.98 8.18
C SER A 306 32.24 59.00 8.91
N PRO A 307 32.81 60.02 8.22
CA PRO A 307 33.60 61.04 8.89
C PRO A 307 32.66 61.93 9.71
N ALA A 308 33.00 62.11 10.99
CA ALA A 308 32.30 63.01 11.88
C ALA A 308 32.41 64.45 11.37
N ALA A 309 31.27 65.10 11.13
CA ALA A 309 31.18 66.55 10.97
C ALA A 309 31.09 67.19 12.36
N GLY A 310 31.78 68.33 12.51
CA GLY A 310 32.01 69.05 13.76
C GLY A 310 30.83 69.81 14.33
#